data_AF-A0A7Y0F010-F1
#
_entry.id   AF-A0A7Y0F010-F1
#
_cell.length_a   1.000
_cell.length_b   1.000
_cell.length_c   1.000
_cell.angle_alpha   90.00
_cell.angle_beta   90.00
_cell.angle_gamma   90.00
#
_symmetry.space_group_name_H-M   'P 1'
#
loop_
_entity.id
_entity.type
_entity.pdbx_description
1 polymer ?
#
loop_
_entity_poly.entity_id
_entity_poly.type
_entity_poly.pdbx_seq_one_letter_code
_entity_poly.pdbx_strand_id
1 'polypeptide(L)'
;MKDDTRHDVIDPFAAETRPNGVVSARDRAALRRIRIKAIAWTLLFAALAAGAVAAYRTAAYPWFGWSALAALVVAGTYLVGWSRGARQLAAADDGDEIACRYTLEGPVFGSVEWWWSASPVIRRHDRGRLAIMGVLMAFVAAAFAALAVVTWLVLHMEPLFAVASALLVVPPLALCVVCFAFLAHPSARAVQWFVRARWGCWGYLVVAAGVLLFLGRDERNVAQIIAVFAVMGTLVSSGAIGLRSVAAASLERQGAFTPQRARIDADLRRMAAEDPQSALDDAAMSRVNRRRERRNLVRAALGVAAFLLIVAAESLARYRFHV
;
A
#
# COMPACT_ATOMS: atom_id res chain seq x y z
N MET A 1 26.47 -26.14 -53.21
CA MET A 1 25.50 -26.27 -52.11
C MET A 1 26.18 -25.83 -50.82
N LYS A 2 25.93 -24.60 -50.38
CA LYS A 2 26.36 -24.12 -49.06
C LYS A 2 25.24 -24.46 -48.09
N ASP A 3 25.55 -25.30 -47.13
CA ASP A 3 24.64 -25.77 -46.09
C ASP A 3 24.44 -24.61 -45.09
N ASP A 4 23.43 -23.79 -45.35
CA ASP A 4 23.02 -22.66 -44.50
C ASP A 4 22.12 -23.21 -43.39
N THR A 5 22.70 -23.99 -42.48
CA THR A 5 22.05 -24.38 -41.22
C THR A 5 22.06 -23.17 -40.29
N ARG A 6 21.17 -22.22 -40.57
CA ARG A 6 20.71 -21.28 -39.55
C ARG A 6 20.18 -22.12 -38.40
N HIS A 7 20.97 -22.20 -37.33
CA HIS A 7 20.40 -22.42 -36.01
C HIS A 7 19.44 -21.27 -35.78
N ASP A 8 18.15 -21.53 -36.03
CA ASP A 8 17.09 -20.78 -35.39
C ASP A 8 17.38 -20.87 -33.90
N VAL A 9 18.06 -19.86 -33.39
CA VAL A 9 18.11 -19.56 -31.97
C VAL A 9 16.66 -19.28 -31.64
N ILE A 10 15.93 -20.32 -31.24
CA ILE A 10 14.63 -20.20 -30.59
C ILE A 10 14.92 -19.30 -29.41
N ASP A 11 14.61 -18.02 -29.55
CA ASP A 11 14.69 -17.08 -28.45
C ASP A 11 13.74 -17.65 -27.38
N PRO A 12 14.26 -18.14 -26.24
CA PRO A 12 13.42 -18.69 -25.19
C PRO A 12 12.50 -17.61 -24.59
N PHE A 13 12.68 -16.34 -24.99
CA PHE A 13 11.89 -15.18 -24.65
C PHE A 13 10.98 -14.68 -25.79
N ALA A 14 10.88 -15.38 -26.93
CA ALA A 14 9.89 -15.09 -27.97
C ALA A 14 8.48 -15.41 -27.45
N ALA A 15 7.91 -14.46 -26.73
CA ALA A 15 6.59 -14.49 -26.10
C ALA A 15 5.45 -14.81 -27.09
N GLU A 16 5.69 -14.68 -28.39
CA GLU A 16 4.73 -14.99 -29.46
C GLU A 16 4.41 -16.49 -29.58
N THR A 17 5.24 -17.40 -29.06
CA THR A 17 5.07 -18.84 -29.30
C THR A 17 4.27 -19.61 -28.23
N ARG A 18 3.86 -19.01 -27.11
CA ARG A 18 3.08 -19.71 -26.08
C ARG A 18 2.01 -18.83 -25.41
N PRO A 19 0.84 -18.64 -26.03
CA PRO A 19 -0.31 -18.02 -25.35
C PRO A 19 -0.81 -18.91 -24.19
N ASN A 20 -0.75 -20.24 -24.34
CA ASN A 20 -1.24 -21.21 -23.36
C ASN A 20 -0.06 -21.95 -22.71
N GLY A 21 0.46 -21.43 -21.59
CA GLY A 21 1.55 -22.08 -20.85
C GLY A 21 2.50 -21.14 -20.09
N VAL A 22 2.23 -19.83 -20.08
CA VAL A 22 3.04 -18.83 -19.37
C VAL A 22 2.96 -19.03 -17.85
N VAL A 23 1.80 -19.42 -17.33
CA VAL A 23 1.59 -19.66 -15.89
C VAL A 23 2.08 -21.06 -15.52
N SER A 24 3.14 -21.14 -14.73
CA SER A 24 3.68 -22.42 -14.30
C SER A 24 2.89 -23.01 -13.12
N ALA A 25 2.97 -24.34 -12.94
CA ALA A 25 2.44 -25.01 -11.75
C ALA A 25 3.08 -24.46 -10.45
N ARG A 26 4.32 -23.95 -10.55
CA ARG A 26 5.05 -23.29 -9.47
C ARG A 26 4.40 -21.97 -9.05
N ASP A 27 3.92 -21.16 -10.00
CA ASP A 27 3.25 -19.89 -9.72
C ASP A 27 1.90 -20.11 -9.02
N ARG A 28 1.14 -21.10 -9.51
CA ARG A 28 -0.12 -21.53 -8.86
C ARG A 28 0.13 -22.05 -7.44
N ALA A 29 1.19 -22.83 -7.23
CA ALA A 29 1.59 -23.30 -5.90
C ALA A 29 2.02 -22.14 -4.97
N ALA A 30 2.74 -21.15 -5.50
CA ALA A 30 3.09 -19.95 -4.76
C ALA A 30 1.85 -19.14 -4.37
N LEU A 31 0.89 -18.94 -5.29
CA LEU A 31 -0.36 -18.25 -5.01
C LEU A 31 -1.18 -18.96 -3.92
N ARG A 32 -1.23 -20.30 -3.93
CA ARG A 32 -1.87 -21.09 -2.86
C ARG A 32 -1.22 -20.85 -1.50
N ARG A 33 0.12 -20.86 -1.42
CA ARG A 33 0.83 -20.55 -0.16
C ARG A 33 0.51 -19.14 0.33
N ILE A 34 0.44 -18.17 -0.57
CA ILE A 34 0.08 -16.79 -0.26
C ILE A 34 -1.35 -16.71 0.29
N ARG A 35 -2.31 -17.38 -0.35
CA ARG A 35 -3.70 -17.46 0.11
C ARG A 35 -3.81 -18.06 1.51
N ILE A 36 -3.15 -19.18 1.77
CA ILE A 36 -3.16 -19.84 3.09
C ILE A 36 -2.62 -18.89 4.16
N LYS A 37 -1.50 -18.21 3.90
CA LYS A 37 -0.95 -17.21 4.82
C LYS A 37 -1.89 -16.03 5.04
N ALA A 38 -2.53 -15.52 3.98
CA ALA A 38 -3.50 -14.45 4.08
C ALA A 38 -4.67 -14.82 5.00
N ILE A 39 -5.22 -16.03 4.82
CA ILE A 39 -6.31 -16.55 5.66
C ILE A 39 -5.83 -16.71 7.12
N ALA A 40 -4.69 -17.35 7.34
CA ALA A 40 -4.16 -17.56 8.69
C ALA A 40 -3.94 -16.25 9.45
N TRP A 41 -3.33 -15.24 8.80
CA TRP A 41 -3.12 -13.92 9.42
C TRP A 41 -4.41 -13.14 9.63
N THR A 42 -5.40 -13.30 8.74
CA THR A 42 -6.72 -12.67 8.91
C THR A 42 -7.47 -13.27 10.10
N LEU A 43 -7.41 -14.60 10.26
CA LEU A 43 -7.99 -15.28 11.43
C LEU A 43 -7.28 -14.89 12.72
N LEU A 44 -5.95 -14.78 12.71
CA LEU A 44 -5.18 -14.31 13.86
C LEU A 44 -5.54 -12.86 14.22
N PHE A 45 -5.66 -11.97 13.22
CA PHE A 45 -6.14 -10.62 13.42
C PHE A 45 -7.53 -10.61 14.08
N ALA A 46 -8.48 -11.38 13.55
CA ALA A 46 -9.84 -11.44 14.10
C ALA A 46 -9.84 -11.93 15.56
N ALA A 47 -9.03 -12.95 15.89
CA ALA A 47 -8.89 -13.45 17.24
C ALA A 47 -8.29 -12.38 18.19
N LEU A 48 -7.25 -11.66 17.77
CA LEU A 48 -6.62 -10.60 18.56
C LEU A 48 -7.55 -9.38 18.73
N ALA A 49 -8.30 -9.03 17.70
CA ALA A 49 -9.30 -7.96 17.76
C ALA A 49 -10.46 -8.32 18.71
N ALA A 50 -10.96 -9.56 18.65
CA ALA A 50 -11.94 -10.06 19.61
C ALA A 50 -11.39 -10.06 21.05
N GLY A 51 -10.13 -10.44 21.22
CA GLY A 51 -9.41 -10.32 22.49
C GLY A 51 -9.31 -8.88 22.99
N ALA A 52 -9.04 -7.92 22.11
CA ALA A 52 -9.02 -6.49 22.46
C ALA A 52 -10.40 -6.00 22.92
N VAL A 53 -11.47 -6.39 22.24
CA VAL A 53 -12.85 -6.05 22.64
C VAL A 53 -13.16 -6.65 24.02
N ALA A 54 -12.86 -7.93 24.23
CA ALA A 54 -13.07 -8.60 25.52
C ALA A 54 -12.23 -7.97 26.65
N ALA A 55 -11.02 -7.50 26.34
CA ALA A 55 -10.09 -6.93 27.28
C ALA A 55 -10.24 -5.41 27.48
N TYR A 56 -11.20 -4.74 26.84
CA TYR A 56 -11.32 -3.26 26.72
C TYR A 56 -11.14 -2.47 28.02
N ARG A 57 -11.52 -3.05 29.17
CA ARG A 57 -11.40 -2.42 30.49
C ARG A 57 -10.25 -2.91 31.35
N THR A 58 -9.36 -3.72 30.79
CA THR A 58 -8.25 -4.35 31.51
C THR A 58 -6.91 -3.79 31.04
N ALA A 59 -5.87 -3.93 31.85
CA ALA A 59 -4.51 -3.56 31.46
C ALA A 59 -3.97 -4.33 30.24
N ALA A 60 -4.64 -5.42 29.83
CA ALA A 60 -4.30 -6.20 28.65
C ALA A 60 -4.80 -5.57 27.33
N TYR A 61 -5.78 -4.65 27.37
CA TYR A 61 -6.34 -3.99 26.18
C TYR A 61 -5.29 -3.46 25.20
N PRO A 62 -4.30 -2.63 25.62
CA PRO A 62 -3.34 -2.07 24.68
C PRO A 62 -2.50 -3.16 23.99
N TRP A 63 -2.14 -4.23 24.71
CA TRP A 63 -1.36 -5.33 24.15
C TRP A 63 -2.12 -6.10 23.07
N PHE A 64 -3.41 -6.37 23.30
CA PHE A 64 -4.27 -6.97 22.28
C PHE A 64 -4.50 -6.02 21.10
N GLY A 65 -4.73 -4.73 21.36
CA GLY A 65 -4.90 -3.71 20.32
C GLY A 65 -3.68 -3.60 19.39
N TRP A 66 -2.47 -3.55 19.96
CA TRP A 66 -1.23 -3.50 19.20
C TRP A 66 -0.96 -4.78 18.42
N SER A 67 -1.19 -5.93 19.04
CA SER A 67 -1.02 -7.23 18.38
C SER A 67 -2.01 -7.38 17.22
N ALA A 68 -3.26 -6.95 17.40
CA ALA A 68 -4.26 -6.92 16.35
C ALA A 68 -3.84 -5.99 15.20
N LEU A 69 -3.32 -4.80 15.49
CA LEU A 69 -2.83 -3.88 14.46
C LEU A 69 -1.66 -4.50 13.67
N ALA A 70 -0.68 -5.10 14.34
CA ALA A 70 0.43 -5.77 13.69
C ALA A 70 -0.05 -6.92 12.79
N ALA A 71 -0.95 -7.76 13.30
CA ALA A 71 -1.56 -8.83 12.54
C ALA A 71 -2.37 -8.31 11.34
N LEU A 72 -3.07 -7.19 11.48
CA LEU A 72 -3.82 -6.53 10.40
C LEU A 72 -2.89 -6.05 9.28
N VAL A 73 -1.75 -5.43 9.61
CA VAL A 73 -0.77 -4.98 8.61
C VAL A 73 -0.22 -6.18 7.83
N VAL A 74 0.12 -7.27 8.52
CA VAL A 74 0.63 -8.48 7.88
C VAL A 74 -0.46 -9.16 7.03
N ALA A 75 -1.67 -9.32 7.58
CA ALA A 75 -2.83 -9.87 6.87
C ALA A 75 -3.15 -9.05 5.62
N GLY A 76 -3.23 -7.73 5.74
CA GLY A 76 -3.46 -6.80 4.66
C GLY A 76 -2.40 -6.91 3.57
N THR A 77 -1.13 -7.01 3.96
CA THR A 77 -0.04 -7.26 3.00
C THR A 77 -0.33 -8.54 2.22
N TYR A 78 -0.54 -9.68 2.90
CA TYR A 78 -0.80 -10.97 2.27
C TYR A 78 -2.06 -11.00 1.40
N LEU A 79 -3.15 -10.37 1.83
CA LEU A 79 -4.40 -10.24 1.08
C LEU A 79 -4.20 -9.43 -0.21
N VAL A 80 -3.47 -8.32 -0.13
CA VAL A 80 -3.15 -7.49 -1.30
C VAL A 80 -2.38 -8.31 -2.33
N GLY A 81 -1.31 -9.01 -1.93
CA GLY A 81 -0.57 -9.84 -2.88
C GLY A 81 -1.36 -11.06 -3.35
N TRP A 82 -2.21 -11.68 -2.51
CA TRP A 82 -3.11 -12.73 -3.00
C TRP A 82 -4.03 -12.19 -4.11
N SER A 83 -4.72 -11.07 -3.85
CA SER A 83 -5.65 -10.46 -4.81
C SER A 83 -4.96 -10.02 -6.11
N ARG A 84 -3.72 -9.55 -5.99
CA ARG A 84 -2.91 -9.10 -7.13
C ARG A 84 -2.41 -10.29 -7.94
N GLY A 85 -1.89 -11.31 -7.28
CA GLY A 85 -1.38 -12.51 -7.93
C GLY A 85 -2.48 -13.31 -8.59
N ALA A 86 -3.65 -13.44 -7.94
CA ALA A 86 -4.80 -14.12 -8.54
C ALA A 86 -5.26 -13.43 -9.82
N ARG A 87 -5.37 -12.09 -9.82
CA ARG A 87 -5.73 -11.31 -11.02
C ARG A 87 -4.67 -11.39 -12.10
N GLN A 88 -3.38 -11.31 -11.75
CA GLN A 88 -2.28 -11.42 -12.71
C GLN A 88 -2.28 -12.79 -13.39
N LEU A 89 -2.37 -13.89 -12.62
CA LEU A 89 -2.35 -15.23 -13.19
C LEU A 89 -3.60 -15.52 -14.01
N ALA A 90 -4.78 -15.05 -13.56
CA ALA A 90 -6.01 -15.16 -14.35
C ALA A 90 -5.90 -14.39 -15.67
N ALA A 91 -5.45 -13.14 -15.65
CA ALA A 91 -5.27 -12.34 -16.87
C ALA A 91 -4.22 -12.95 -17.81
N ALA A 92 -3.16 -13.55 -17.28
CA ALA A 92 -2.16 -14.26 -18.08
C ALA A 92 -2.72 -15.58 -18.66
N ASP A 93 -3.52 -16.33 -17.90
CA ASP A 93 -4.23 -17.52 -18.39
C ASP A 93 -5.27 -17.14 -19.48
N ASP A 94 -5.86 -15.94 -19.40
CA ASP A 94 -6.77 -15.36 -20.41
C ASP A 94 -6.03 -14.77 -21.63
N GLY A 95 -4.69 -14.77 -21.63
CA GLY A 95 -3.86 -14.27 -22.73
C GLY A 95 -3.64 -12.76 -22.79
N ASP A 96 -3.87 -12.02 -21.68
CA ASP A 96 -3.50 -10.60 -21.61
C ASP A 96 -1.99 -10.44 -21.77
N GLU A 97 -1.58 -9.83 -22.89
CA GLU A 97 -0.19 -9.62 -23.27
C GLU A 97 0.63 -8.96 -22.15
N ILE A 98 0.06 -8.00 -21.42
CA ILE A 98 0.76 -7.29 -20.35
C ILE A 98 0.96 -8.19 -19.14
N ALA A 99 -0.04 -9.02 -18.82
CA ALA A 99 0.02 -9.96 -17.71
C ALA A 99 0.98 -11.13 -18.03
N CYS A 100 0.95 -11.63 -19.25
CA CYS A 100 1.90 -12.63 -19.76
C CYS A 100 3.33 -12.10 -19.69
N ARG A 101 3.55 -10.90 -20.24
CA ARG A 101 4.86 -10.25 -20.21
C ARG A 101 5.33 -9.98 -18.78
N TYR A 102 4.47 -9.54 -17.87
CA TYR A 102 4.84 -9.37 -16.47
C TYR A 102 5.12 -10.69 -15.74
N THR A 103 4.54 -11.79 -16.19
CA THR A 103 4.79 -13.11 -15.61
C THR A 103 6.12 -13.70 -16.10
N LEU A 104 6.47 -13.46 -17.37
CA LEU A 104 7.74 -13.88 -17.96
C LEU A 104 8.91 -12.97 -17.55
N GLU A 105 8.73 -11.66 -17.70
CA GLU A 105 9.78 -10.68 -17.48
C GLU A 105 9.82 -10.18 -16.05
N GLY A 106 8.72 -10.22 -15.29
CA GLY A 106 8.62 -9.61 -13.95
C GLY A 106 9.45 -10.30 -12.86
N PRO A 107 9.47 -9.72 -11.64
CA PRO A 107 10.15 -10.33 -10.50
C PRO A 107 9.50 -11.67 -10.14
N VAL A 108 10.31 -12.61 -9.64
CA VAL A 108 9.89 -13.97 -9.31
C VAL A 108 8.61 -13.96 -8.47
N PHE A 109 7.57 -14.61 -8.96
CA PHE A 109 6.25 -14.60 -8.34
C PHE A 109 6.31 -15.09 -6.88
N GLY A 110 5.76 -14.29 -5.98
CA GLY A 110 5.75 -14.55 -4.54
C GLY A 110 7.03 -14.15 -3.79
N SER A 111 8.08 -13.71 -4.47
CA SER A 111 9.25 -13.11 -3.83
C SER A 111 8.90 -11.75 -3.20
N VAL A 112 9.59 -11.34 -2.14
CA VAL A 112 9.40 -10.01 -1.50
C VAL A 112 9.39 -8.88 -2.52
N GLU A 113 10.22 -8.95 -3.55
CA GLU A 113 10.28 -7.93 -4.61
C GLU A 113 9.02 -7.90 -5.47
N TRP A 114 8.39 -9.04 -5.72
CA TRP A 114 7.11 -9.09 -6.42
C TRP A 114 5.98 -8.42 -5.63
N TRP A 115 6.01 -8.49 -4.30
CA TRP A 115 5.02 -7.80 -3.45
C TRP A 115 5.11 -6.27 -3.58
N TRP A 116 6.33 -5.75 -3.66
CA TRP A 116 6.61 -4.31 -3.56
C TRP A 116 6.98 -3.65 -4.90
N SER A 117 7.11 -4.42 -5.97
CA SER A 117 7.26 -3.90 -7.33
C SER A 117 5.91 -3.45 -7.85
N ALA A 118 5.83 -2.31 -8.51
CA ALA A 118 4.59 -1.93 -9.19
C ALA A 118 4.32 -2.85 -10.40
N SER A 119 3.07 -3.27 -10.58
CA SER A 119 2.64 -3.95 -11.81
C SER A 119 2.86 -3.03 -13.02
N PRO A 120 2.96 -3.56 -14.24
CA PRO A 120 3.02 -2.73 -15.42
C PRO A 120 1.78 -1.85 -15.50
N VAL A 121 1.94 -0.68 -16.11
CA VAL A 121 0.87 0.33 -16.15
C VAL A 121 -0.28 -0.18 -17.00
N ILE A 122 -1.45 -0.32 -16.37
CA ILE A 122 -2.73 -0.60 -17.04
C ILE A 122 -3.63 0.61 -16.82
N ARG A 123 -3.66 1.52 -17.79
CA ARG A 123 -4.33 2.84 -17.69
C ARG A 123 -5.75 2.78 -17.14
N ARG A 124 -6.55 1.80 -17.60
CA ARG A 124 -7.94 1.63 -17.15
C ARG A 124 -8.04 1.26 -15.67
N HIS A 125 -7.13 0.41 -15.19
CA HIS A 125 -7.08 -0.01 -13.79
C HIS A 125 -6.61 1.12 -12.87
N ASP A 126 -5.60 1.90 -13.27
CA ASP A 126 -5.11 3.01 -12.44
C ASP A 126 -6.10 4.17 -12.36
N ARG A 127 -6.85 4.44 -13.43
CA ARG A 127 -8.00 5.35 -13.38
C ARG A 127 -9.13 4.82 -12.49
N GLY A 128 -9.40 3.51 -12.54
CA GLY A 128 -10.35 2.86 -11.63
C GLY A 128 -9.93 2.99 -10.16
N ARG A 129 -8.63 2.82 -9.86
CA ARG A 129 -8.08 3.03 -8.51
C ARG A 129 -8.28 4.47 -8.02
N LEU A 130 -8.04 5.47 -8.86
CA LEU A 130 -8.31 6.87 -8.52
C LEU A 130 -9.79 7.13 -8.24
N ALA A 131 -10.69 6.53 -9.04
CA ALA A 131 -12.14 6.65 -8.81
C ALA A 131 -12.53 6.03 -7.46
N ILE A 132 -12.07 4.82 -7.18
CA ILE A 132 -12.32 4.12 -5.90
C ILE A 132 -11.77 4.93 -4.73
N MET A 133 -10.55 5.48 -4.85
CA MET A 133 -9.98 6.30 -3.79
C MET A 133 -10.73 7.64 -3.61
N GLY A 134 -11.21 8.24 -4.70
CA GLY A 134 -12.10 9.41 -4.64
C GLY A 134 -13.39 9.10 -3.87
N VAL A 135 -14.06 8.00 -4.21
CA VAL A 135 -15.26 7.50 -3.49
C VAL A 135 -14.95 7.21 -2.02
N LEU A 136 -13.82 6.57 -1.72
CA LEU A 136 -13.39 6.28 -0.35
C LEU A 136 -13.21 7.59 0.45
N MET A 137 -12.60 8.62 -0.14
CA MET A 137 -12.46 9.92 0.51
C MET A 137 -13.81 10.59 0.73
N ALA A 138 -14.78 10.43 -0.18
CA ALA A 138 -16.16 10.88 0.05
C ALA A 138 -16.82 10.16 1.24
N PHE A 139 -16.61 8.84 1.39
CA PHE A 139 -17.09 8.08 2.54
C PHE A 139 -16.43 8.53 3.86
N VAL A 140 -15.12 8.78 3.85
CA VAL A 140 -14.41 9.32 5.03
C VAL A 140 -15.00 10.68 5.42
N ALA A 141 -15.21 11.57 4.45
CA ALA A 141 -15.87 12.85 4.69
C ALA A 141 -17.28 12.69 5.29
N ALA A 142 -18.09 11.80 4.72
CA ALA A 142 -19.43 11.52 5.23
C ALA A 142 -19.40 10.95 6.66
N ALA A 143 -18.43 10.09 7.00
CA ALA A 143 -18.27 9.55 8.34
C ALA A 143 -17.93 10.65 9.36
N PHE A 144 -17.04 11.59 9.03
CA PHE A 144 -16.74 12.74 9.90
C PHE A 144 -17.93 13.69 10.04
N ALA A 145 -18.70 13.90 8.95
CA ALA A 145 -19.92 14.69 9.00
C ALA A 145 -20.98 14.04 9.91
N ALA A 146 -21.18 12.73 9.77
CA ALA A 146 -22.07 11.97 10.65
C ALA A 146 -21.59 12.00 12.10
N LEU A 147 -20.29 11.87 12.34
CA LEU A 147 -19.70 11.97 13.69
C LEU A 147 -19.97 13.35 14.29
N ALA A 148 -19.82 14.43 13.53
CA ALA A 148 -20.15 15.79 13.98
C ALA A 148 -21.63 15.93 14.38
N VAL A 149 -22.53 15.38 13.56
CA VAL A 149 -23.98 15.41 13.82
C VAL A 149 -24.32 14.57 15.06
N VAL A 150 -23.79 13.36 15.19
CA VAL A 150 -24.04 12.47 16.33
C VAL A 150 -23.49 13.06 17.64
N THR A 151 -22.28 13.62 17.60
CA THR A 151 -21.68 14.24 18.79
C THR A 151 -22.47 15.47 19.25
N TRP A 152 -22.98 16.27 18.31
CA TRP A 152 -23.80 17.44 18.60
C TRP A 152 -25.22 17.09 19.08
N LEU A 153 -25.95 16.26 18.33
CA LEU A 153 -27.39 16.03 18.55
C LEU A 153 -27.70 14.88 19.50
N VAL A 154 -26.85 13.86 19.55
CA VAL A 154 -27.16 12.61 20.27
C VAL A 154 -26.38 12.54 21.57
N LEU A 155 -25.06 12.69 21.50
CA LEU A 155 -24.19 12.50 22.66
C LEU A 155 -24.11 13.74 23.55
N HIS A 156 -24.64 14.89 23.10
CA HIS A 156 -24.55 16.18 23.80
C HIS A 156 -23.11 16.47 24.26
N MET A 157 -22.15 16.05 23.45
CA MET A 157 -20.72 16.24 23.70
C MET A 157 -20.37 17.73 23.53
N GLU A 158 -19.20 18.11 24.02
CA GLU A 158 -18.80 19.51 23.95
C GLU A 158 -18.86 20.07 22.51
N PRO A 159 -19.41 21.30 22.33
CA PRO A 159 -19.64 21.89 21.02
C PRO A 159 -18.34 22.03 20.21
N LEU A 160 -17.20 22.23 20.87
CA LEU A 160 -15.88 22.30 20.23
C LEU A 160 -15.52 21.01 19.50
N PHE A 161 -15.86 19.84 20.05
CA PHE A 161 -15.55 18.56 19.43
C PHE A 161 -16.39 18.29 18.19
N ALA A 162 -17.66 18.69 18.21
CA ALA A 162 -18.54 18.62 17.05
C ALA A 162 -18.06 19.56 15.92
N VAL A 163 -17.68 20.79 16.25
CA VAL A 163 -17.09 21.74 15.28
C VAL A 163 -15.78 21.20 14.71
N ALA A 164 -14.90 20.63 15.56
CA ALA A 164 -13.68 19.96 15.12
C ALA A 164 -13.98 18.84 14.11
N SER A 165 -14.94 17.97 14.42
CA SER A 165 -15.37 16.87 13.54
C SER A 165 -15.92 17.37 12.20
N ALA A 166 -16.70 18.46 12.21
CA ALA A 166 -17.23 19.09 11.00
C ALA A 166 -16.11 19.70 10.13
N LEU A 167 -15.14 20.37 10.73
CA LEU A 167 -14.01 20.96 10.00
C LEU A 167 -13.14 19.89 9.32
N LEU A 168 -13.05 18.69 9.91
CA LEU A 168 -12.29 17.55 9.39
C LEU A 168 -12.91 16.89 8.15
N VAL A 169 -14.13 17.29 7.75
CA VAL A 169 -14.79 16.86 6.51
C VAL A 169 -14.09 17.46 5.27
N VAL A 170 -13.51 18.66 5.40
CA VAL A 170 -12.98 19.43 4.27
C VAL A 170 -11.79 18.74 3.58
N PRO A 171 -10.74 18.26 4.28
CA PRO A 171 -9.60 17.63 3.61
C PRO A 171 -9.94 16.37 2.78
N PRO A 172 -10.71 15.38 3.27
CA PRO A 172 -11.08 14.24 2.44
C PRO A 172 -11.98 14.65 1.26
N LEU A 173 -12.90 15.62 1.43
CA LEU A 173 -13.65 16.16 0.29
C LEU A 173 -12.75 16.81 -0.76
N ALA A 174 -11.75 17.60 -0.34
CA ALA A 174 -10.82 18.23 -1.26
C ALA A 174 -10.05 17.19 -2.09
N LEU A 175 -9.57 16.11 -1.45
CA LEU A 175 -8.92 15.00 -2.17
C LEU A 175 -9.88 14.26 -3.10
N CYS A 176 -11.14 14.05 -2.69
CA CYS A 176 -12.19 13.49 -3.54
C CYS A 176 -12.39 14.33 -4.81
N VAL A 177 -12.57 15.64 -4.66
CA VAL A 177 -12.73 16.58 -5.79
C VAL A 177 -11.52 16.52 -6.72
N VAL A 178 -10.30 16.49 -6.19
CA VAL A 178 -9.08 16.42 -7.00
C VAL A 178 -9.00 15.09 -7.78
N CYS A 179 -9.39 13.97 -7.18
CA CYS A 179 -9.48 12.68 -7.86
C CYS A 179 -10.43 12.75 -9.07
N PHE A 180 -11.65 13.25 -8.88
CA PHE A 180 -12.62 13.33 -9.97
C PHE A 180 -12.28 14.39 -11.02
N ALA A 181 -11.71 15.53 -10.61
CA ALA A 181 -11.21 16.54 -11.54
C ALA A 181 -10.06 16.00 -12.41
N PHE A 182 -9.16 15.20 -11.84
CA PHE A 182 -8.12 14.50 -12.61
C PHE A 182 -8.72 13.48 -13.58
N LEU A 183 -9.73 12.71 -13.15
CA LEU A 183 -10.38 11.72 -14.02
C LEU A 183 -11.11 12.36 -15.20
N ALA A 184 -11.71 13.54 -15.01
CA ALA A 184 -12.32 14.32 -16.07
C ALA A 184 -11.27 14.86 -17.07
N HIS A 185 -10.12 15.33 -16.57
CA HIS A 185 -9.08 15.95 -17.39
C HIS A 185 -7.66 15.44 -17.04
N PRO A 186 -7.32 14.20 -17.44
CA PRO A 186 -6.06 13.58 -17.08
C PRO A 186 -4.90 14.26 -17.80
N SER A 187 -4.05 14.97 -17.06
CA SER A 187 -2.89 15.67 -17.59
C SER A 187 -1.75 15.75 -16.57
N ALA A 188 -0.52 15.96 -17.05
CA ALA A 188 0.65 16.13 -16.18
C ALA A 188 0.50 17.35 -15.24
N ARG A 189 -0.19 18.40 -15.70
CA ARG A 189 -0.53 19.57 -14.87
C ARG A 189 -1.52 19.20 -13.76
N ALA A 190 -2.52 18.37 -14.05
CA ALA A 190 -3.50 17.92 -13.07
C ALA A 190 -2.87 17.05 -11.96
N VAL A 191 -1.77 16.34 -12.23
CA VAL A 191 -0.99 15.62 -11.18
C VAL A 191 -0.47 16.58 -10.10
N GLN A 192 -0.14 17.82 -10.46
CA GLN A 192 0.31 18.82 -9.48
C GLN A 192 -0.83 19.28 -8.55
N TRP A 193 -2.09 19.09 -8.93
CA TRP A 193 -3.22 19.43 -8.07
C TRP A 193 -3.24 18.60 -6.80
N PHE A 194 -2.77 17.35 -6.80
CA PHE A 194 -2.61 16.55 -5.58
C PHE A 194 -1.59 17.17 -4.60
N VAL A 195 -0.53 17.80 -5.12
CA VAL A 195 0.46 18.52 -4.30
C VAL A 195 -0.15 19.77 -3.71
N ARG A 196 -0.86 20.56 -4.52
CA ARG A 196 -1.55 21.78 -4.06
C ARG A 196 -2.63 21.46 -3.05
N ALA A 197 -3.43 20.42 -3.29
CA ALA A 197 -4.46 19.95 -2.37
C ALA A 197 -3.85 19.51 -1.04
N ARG A 198 -2.74 18.77 -1.06
CA ARG A 198 -2.01 18.41 0.17
C ARG A 198 -1.63 19.64 0.98
N TRP A 199 -0.98 20.62 0.37
CA TRP A 199 -0.53 21.83 1.06
C TRP A 199 -1.70 22.71 1.50
N GLY A 200 -2.74 22.85 0.67
CA GLY A 200 -3.96 23.57 1.01
C GLY A 200 -4.69 22.93 2.19
N CYS A 201 -4.80 21.60 2.22
CA CYS A 201 -5.38 20.87 3.34
C CYS A 201 -4.53 21.00 4.61
N TRP A 202 -3.19 20.98 4.50
CA TRP A 202 -2.31 21.23 5.65
C TRP A 202 -2.49 22.64 6.22
N GLY A 203 -2.46 23.66 5.36
CA GLY A 203 -2.69 25.05 5.77
C GLY A 203 -4.05 25.20 6.45
N TYR A 204 -5.10 24.62 5.85
CA TYR A 204 -6.44 24.58 6.43
C TYR A 204 -6.46 23.89 7.80
N LEU A 205 -5.87 22.69 7.93
CA LEU A 205 -5.83 21.94 9.19
C LEU A 205 -5.10 22.71 10.29
N VAL A 206 -3.97 23.35 9.97
CA VAL A 206 -3.21 24.16 10.93
C VAL A 206 -4.01 25.37 11.40
N VAL A 207 -4.66 26.09 10.47
CA VAL A 207 -5.49 27.25 10.81
C VAL A 207 -6.71 26.83 11.63
N ALA A 208 -7.43 25.79 11.21
CA ALA A 208 -8.58 25.26 11.91
C ALA A 208 -8.22 24.75 13.32
N ALA A 209 -7.11 24.01 13.46
CA ALA A 209 -6.59 23.61 14.75
C ALA A 209 -6.22 24.84 15.61
N GLY A 210 -5.52 25.83 15.05
CA GLY A 210 -5.16 27.06 15.77
C GLY A 210 -6.37 27.82 16.30
N VAL A 211 -7.43 27.96 15.49
CA VAL A 211 -8.69 28.59 15.91
C VAL A 211 -9.35 27.79 17.04
N LEU A 212 -9.44 26.46 16.91
CA LEU A 212 -10.04 25.61 17.93
C LEU A 212 -9.23 25.57 19.23
N LEU A 213 -7.91 25.59 19.15
CA LEU A 213 -7.01 25.67 20.30
C LEU A 213 -7.12 27.02 21.01
N PHE A 214 -7.29 28.11 20.27
CA PHE A 214 -7.55 29.41 20.87
C PHE A 214 -8.90 29.46 21.62
N LEU A 215 -9.92 28.76 21.09
CA LEU A 215 -11.24 28.67 21.70
C LEU A 215 -11.30 27.67 22.86
N GLY A 216 -10.49 26.62 22.82
CA GLY A 216 -10.42 25.57 23.84
C GLY A 216 -9.59 26.02 25.05
N ARG A 217 -10.24 26.29 26.17
CA ARG A 217 -9.56 26.69 27.43
C ARG A 217 -9.14 25.52 28.33
N ASP A 218 -9.59 24.30 28.03
CA ASP A 218 -9.29 23.08 28.80
C ASP A 218 -8.17 22.25 28.14
N GLU A 219 -7.16 21.87 28.92
CA GLU A 219 -6.01 21.06 28.49
C GLU A 219 -6.43 19.70 27.90
N ARG A 220 -7.52 19.09 28.39
CA ARG A 220 -8.01 17.81 27.86
C ARG A 220 -8.57 17.95 26.45
N ASN A 221 -9.27 19.04 26.18
CA ASN A 221 -9.82 19.34 24.86
C ASN A 221 -8.71 19.66 23.86
N VAL A 222 -7.69 20.40 24.31
CA VAL A 222 -6.50 20.73 23.51
C VAL A 222 -5.81 19.46 23.01
N ALA A 223 -5.56 18.48 23.89
CA ALA A 223 -4.89 17.24 23.53
C ALA A 223 -5.69 16.42 22.50
N GLN A 224 -7.02 16.31 22.68
CA GLN A 224 -7.89 15.58 21.75
C GLN A 224 -7.97 16.25 20.37
N ILE A 225 -8.12 17.58 20.34
CA ILE A 225 -8.14 18.35 19.08
C ILE A 225 -6.82 18.15 18.33
N ILE A 226 -5.68 18.28 19.00
CA ILE A 226 -4.36 18.05 18.37
C ILE A 226 -4.26 16.64 17.81
N ALA A 227 -4.64 15.62 18.59
CA ALA A 227 -4.54 14.23 18.18
C ALA A 227 -5.38 13.94 16.92
N VAL A 228 -6.64 14.37 16.89
CA VAL A 228 -7.53 14.10 15.75
C VAL A 228 -7.06 14.86 14.50
N PHE A 229 -6.61 16.12 14.63
CA PHE A 229 -6.07 16.88 13.51
C PHE A 229 -4.75 16.29 13.00
N ALA A 230 -3.89 15.78 13.87
CA ALA A 230 -2.65 15.10 13.48
C ALA A 230 -2.92 13.79 12.70
N VAL A 231 -3.90 13.00 13.15
CA VAL A 231 -4.36 11.80 12.42
C VAL A 231 -4.87 12.17 11.04
N MET A 232 -5.71 13.20 10.93
CA MET A 232 -6.21 13.68 9.65
C MET A 232 -5.09 14.23 8.75
N GLY A 233 -4.15 15.00 9.29
CA GLY A 233 -2.98 15.49 8.56
C GLY A 233 -2.12 14.36 7.99
N THR A 234 -1.98 13.26 8.75
CA THR A 234 -1.27 12.05 8.32
C THR A 234 -2.03 11.32 7.21
N LEU A 235 -3.36 11.18 7.35
CA LEU A 235 -4.23 10.58 6.35
C LEU A 235 -4.17 11.36 5.03
N VAL A 236 -4.29 12.68 5.09
CA VAL A 236 -4.24 13.58 3.92
C VAL A 236 -2.88 13.54 3.26
N SER A 237 -1.80 13.56 4.03
CA SER A 237 -0.44 13.50 3.50
C SER A 237 -0.19 12.21 2.75
N SER A 238 -0.48 11.08 3.40
CA SER A 238 -0.27 9.75 2.84
C SER A 238 -1.19 9.52 1.64
N GLY A 239 -2.46 9.91 1.76
CA GLY A 239 -3.46 9.85 0.71
C GLY A 239 -3.06 10.65 -0.52
N ALA A 240 -2.69 11.92 -0.36
CA ALA A 240 -2.29 12.77 -1.49
C ALA A 240 -1.01 12.29 -2.18
N ILE A 241 -0.03 11.77 -1.43
CA ILE A 241 1.19 11.18 -2.01
C ILE A 241 0.83 9.93 -2.83
N GLY A 242 0.04 9.02 -2.26
CA GLY A 242 -0.40 7.80 -2.94
C GLY A 242 -1.27 8.09 -4.16
N LEU A 243 -2.22 9.02 -4.05
CA LEU A 243 -3.06 9.44 -5.16
C LEU A 243 -2.23 10.09 -6.28
N ARG A 244 -1.25 10.92 -5.94
CA ARG A 244 -0.33 11.52 -6.92
C ARG A 244 0.47 10.44 -7.67
N SER A 245 0.97 9.42 -6.98
CA SER A 245 1.74 8.35 -7.64
C SER A 245 0.87 7.52 -8.57
N VAL A 246 -0.36 7.19 -8.17
CA VAL A 246 -1.34 6.51 -9.04
C VAL A 246 -1.74 7.39 -10.23
N ALA A 247 -1.95 8.69 -10.01
CA ALA A 247 -2.26 9.65 -11.07
C ALA A 247 -1.12 9.77 -12.09
N ALA A 248 0.13 9.89 -11.63
CA ALA A 248 1.30 9.91 -12.50
C ALA A 248 1.41 8.60 -13.31
N ALA A 249 1.28 7.44 -12.66
CA ALA A 249 1.31 6.14 -13.31
C ALA A 249 0.21 6.02 -14.38
N SER A 250 -1.00 6.55 -14.13
CA SER A 250 -2.10 6.49 -15.09
C SER A 250 -1.85 7.26 -16.40
N LEU A 251 -0.86 8.18 -16.42
CA LEU A 251 -0.45 8.93 -17.61
C LEU A 251 0.65 8.23 -18.40
N GLU A 252 1.34 7.27 -17.81
CA GLU A 252 2.41 6.52 -18.49
C GLU A 252 1.86 5.69 -19.66
N ARG A 253 2.76 5.28 -20.57
CA ARG A 253 2.36 4.41 -21.69
C ARG A 253 1.91 3.06 -21.14
N GLN A 254 0.84 2.51 -21.71
CA GLN A 254 0.35 1.19 -21.35
C GLN A 254 1.46 0.14 -21.55
N GLY A 255 1.61 -0.77 -20.59
CA GLY A 255 2.66 -1.80 -20.63
C GLY A 255 4.06 -1.30 -20.26
N ALA A 256 4.23 -0.01 -19.93
CA ALA A 256 5.50 0.47 -19.39
C ALA A 256 5.78 -0.19 -18.03
N PHE A 257 6.98 -0.76 -17.89
CA PHE A 257 7.49 -1.17 -16.60
C PHE A 257 7.97 0.06 -15.84
N THR A 258 7.63 0.14 -14.56
CA THR A 258 8.07 1.26 -13.72
C THR A 258 9.60 1.33 -13.64
N PRO A 259 10.20 2.52 -13.40
CA PRO A 259 11.66 2.71 -13.30
C PRO A 259 12.36 1.82 -12.25
N GLN A 260 11.59 1.25 -11.33
CA GLN A 260 12.04 0.28 -10.34
C GLN A 260 12.61 -0.98 -11.00
N ARG A 261 12.09 -1.37 -12.18
CA ARG A 261 12.57 -2.54 -12.91
C ARG A 261 13.99 -2.37 -13.43
N ALA A 262 14.29 -1.25 -14.06
CA ALA A 262 15.65 -0.96 -14.54
C ALA A 262 16.70 -1.01 -13.42
N ARG A 263 16.32 -0.60 -12.19
CA ARG A 263 17.18 -0.74 -11.00
C ARG A 263 17.37 -2.19 -10.58
N ILE A 264 16.32 -3.00 -10.65
CA ILE A 264 16.38 -4.44 -10.34
C ILE A 264 17.28 -5.16 -11.35
N ASP A 265 17.12 -4.88 -12.64
CA ASP A 265 17.93 -5.49 -13.69
C ASP A 265 19.41 -5.07 -13.58
N ALA A 266 19.68 -3.79 -13.28
CA ALA A 266 21.05 -3.32 -13.02
C ALA A 266 21.68 -4.00 -11.80
N ASP A 267 20.91 -4.21 -10.74
CA ASP A 267 21.37 -4.88 -9.51
C ASP A 267 21.61 -6.38 -9.73
N LEU A 268 20.74 -7.04 -10.48
CA LEU A 268 20.92 -8.44 -10.89
C LEU A 268 22.15 -8.61 -11.80
N ARG A 269 22.34 -7.72 -12.78
CA ARG A 269 23.55 -7.71 -13.63
C ARG A 269 24.82 -7.48 -12.83
N ARG A 270 24.79 -6.59 -11.84
CA ARG A 270 25.90 -6.39 -10.91
C ARG A 270 26.20 -7.67 -10.10
N MET A 271 25.19 -8.27 -9.49
CA MET A 271 25.37 -9.52 -8.71
C MET A 271 25.81 -10.69 -9.59
N ALA A 272 25.35 -10.76 -10.84
CA ALA A 272 25.80 -11.74 -11.82
C ALA A 272 27.25 -11.49 -12.27
N ALA A 273 27.67 -10.22 -12.39
CA ALA A 273 29.06 -9.86 -12.69
C ALA A 273 30.02 -10.13 -11.52
N GLU A 274 29.54 -10.03 -10.28
CA GLU A 274 30.29 -10.41 -9.08
C GLU A 274 30.48 -11.93 -8.96
N ASP A 275 29.69 -12.74 -9.68
CA ASP A 275 29.74 -14.21 -9.62
C ASP A 275 29.43 -14.86 -11.01
N PRO A 276 30.31 -14.68 -12.01
CA PRO A 276 30.01 -14.90 -13.44
C PRO A 276 29.74 -16.36 -13.83
N GLN A 277 30.27 -17.33 -13.06
CA GLN A 277 29.98 -18.76 -13.27
C GLN A 277 28.54 -19.13 -12.88
N SER A 278 27.82 -18.27 -12.15
CA SER A 278 26.45 -18.50 -11.68
C SER A 278 25.36 -17.89 -12.58
N ALA A 279 25.75 -17.14 -13.61
CA ALA A 279 24.81 -16.40 -14.47
C ALA A 279 24.33 -17.21 -15.70
N LEU A 280 25.06 -18.27 -16.07
CA LEU A 280 24.78 -19.12 -17.25
C LEU A 280 23.92 -20.36 -16.93
N ASP A 281 23.63 -20.61 -15.65
CA ASP A 281 22.87 -21.77 -15.18
C ASP A 281 21.62 -21.30 -14.42
N ASP A 282 20.42 -21.71 -14.86
CA ASP A 282 19.13 -21.36 -14.24
C ASP A 282 19.09 -21.71 -12.74
N ALA A 283 19.78 -22.79 -12.36
CA ALA A 283 19.91 -23.20 -10.96
C ALA A 283 20.74 -22.19 -10.15
N ALA A 284 21.70 -21.52 -10.77
CA ALA A 284 22.59 -20.59 -10.13
C ALA A 284 21.99 -19.16 -10.04
N MET A 285 21.22 -18.71 -11.02
CA MET A 285 20.39 -17.50 -10.86
C MET A 285 19.31 -17.67 -9.78
N SER A 286 18.79 -18.87 -9.58
CA SER A 286 17.88 -19.15 -8.45
C SER A 286 18.54 -18.91 -7.08
N ARG A 287 19.86 -19.15 -6.96
CA ARG A 287 20.63 -18.92 -5.73
C ARG A 287 20.86 -17.43 -5.48
N VAL A 288 21.20 -16.67 -6.52
CA VAL A 288 21.33 -15.20 -6.45
C VAL A 288 20.01 -14.56 -6.01
N ASN A 289 18.88 -14.99 -6.61
CA ASN A 289 17.55 -14.52 -6.23
C ASN A 289 17.21 -14.84 -4.76
N ARG A 290 17.53 -16.05 -4.26
CA ARG A 290 17.34 -16.41 -2.84
C ARG A 290 18.20 -15.56 -1.90
N ARG A 291 19.45 -15.26 -2.27
CA ARG A 291 20.36 -14.43 -1.47
C ARG A 291 19.83 -13.00 -1.36
N ARG A 292 19.37 -12.43 -2.47
CA ARG A 292 18.73 -11.11 -2.51
C ARG A 292 17.45 -11.07 -1.68
N GLU A 293 16.60 -12.08 -1.81
CA GLU A 293 15.36 -12.21 -1.04
C GLU A 293 15.63 -12.28 0.47
N ARG A 294 16.64 -13.05 0.91
CA ARG A 294 17.06 -13.07 2.33
C ARG A 294 17.48 -11.69 2.82
N ARG A 295 18.27 -10.95 2.03
CA ARG A 295 18.73 -9.60 2.40
C ARG A 295 17.56 -8.62 2.55
N ASN A 296 16.58 -8.70 1.65
CA ASN A 296 15.39 -7.86 1.70
C ASN A 296 14.46 -8.25 2.87
N LEU A 297 14.30 -9.55 3.15
CA LEU A 297 13.58 -10.04 4.33
C LEU A 297 14.21 -9.53 5.63
N VAL A 298 15.54 -9.57 5.75
CA VAL A 298 16.25 -9.06 6.93
C VAL A 298 16.01 -7.56 7.10
N ARG A 299 16.09 -6.76 6.04
CA ARG A 299 15.79 -5.32 6.12
C ARG A 299 14.35 -5.03 6.53
N ALA A 300 13.40 -5.76 5.95
CA ALA A 300 11.99 -5.62 6.31
C ALA A 300 11.75 -6.03 7.77
N ALA A 301 12.34 -7.14 8.22
CA ALA A 301 12.25 -7.62 9.60
C ALA A 301 12.88 -6.62 10.59
N LEU A 302 14.03 -6.04 10.26
CA LEU A 302 14.67 -5.00 11.07
C LEU A 302 13.81 -3.73 11.16
N GLY A 303 13.17 -3.31 10.05
CA GLY A 303 12.25 -2.18 10.05
C GLY A 303 11.03 -2.41 10.94
N VAL A 304 10.44 -3.60 10.88
CA VAL A 304 9.32 -3.99 11.75
C VAL A 304 9.77 -4.09 13.22
N ALA A 305 10.93 -4.67 13.50
CA ALA A 305 11.47 -4.76 14.86
C ALA A 305 11.75 -3.37 15.46
N ALA A 306 12.31 -2.44 14.68
CA ALA A 306 12.53 -1.06 15.11
C ALA A 306 11.20 -0.34 15.40
N PHE A 307 10.18 -0.53 14.57
CA PHE A 307 8.85 0.03 14.81
C PHE A 307 8.23 -0.53 16.11
N LEU A 308 8.28 -1.86 16.31
CA LEU A 308 7.78 -2.50 17.52
C LEU A 308 8.54 -2.02 18.78
N LEU A 309 9.85 -1.78 18.68
CA LEU A 309 10.66 -1.23 19.78
C LEU A 309 10.23 0.20 20.15
N ILE A 310 9.95 1.06 19.17
CA ILE A 310 9.46 2.43 19.43
C ILE A 310 8.10 2.37 20.14
N VAL A 311 7.18 1.54 19.65
CA VAL A 311 5.85 1.36 20.25
C VAL A 311 5.94 0.77 21.65
N ALA A 312 6.81 -0.23 21.86
CA ALA A 312 7.04 -0.82 23.18
C ALA A 312 7.64 0.20 24.15
N ALA A 313 8.61 1.00 23.72
CA ALA A 313 9.21 2.07 24.52
C ALA A 313 8.18 3.15 24.91
N GLU A 314 7.33 3.56 23.97
CA GLU A 314 6.27 4.53 24.25
C GLU A 314 5.23 3.97 25.24
N SER A 315 4.85 2.70 25.05
CA SER A 315 3.90 2.00 25.95
C SER A 315 4.47 1.84 27.35
N LEU A 316 5.77 1.50 27.46
CA LEU A 316 6.47 1.39 28.74
C LEU A 316 6.58 2.75 29.44
N ALA A 317 6.86 3.82 28.69
CA ALA A 317 6.94 5.17 29.21
C ALA A 317 5.59 5.59 29.83
N ARG A 318 4.46 5.40 29.12
CA ARG A 318 3.12 5.73 29.64
C ARG A 318 2.75 4.92 30.88
N TYR A 319 3.14 3.63 30.94
CA TYR A 319 2.87 2.79 32.11
C TYR A 319 3.63 3.28 33.36
N ARG A 320 4.85 3.81 33.18
CA ARG A 320 5.70 4.28 34.28
C ARG A 320 5.26 5.61 34.90
N PHE A 321 4.41 6.39 34.21
CA PHE A 321 3.89 7.68 34.69
C PHE A 321 2.47 7.61 35.26
N HIS A 322 1.87 6.41 35.34
CA HIS A 322 0.54 6.17 35.92
C HIS A 322 0.56 5.23 37.13
N VAL A 323 1.76 4.88 37.61
CA VAL A 323 2.03 4.28 38.93
C VAL A 323 2.70 5.33 39.79
#